data_AF-A0A445HCZ4-F1
#
_entry.id   AF-A0A445HCZ4-F1
#
_cell.length_a   1.000
_cell.length_b   1.000
_cell.length_c   1.000
_cell.angle_alpha   90.00
_cell.angle_beta   90.00
_cell.angle_gamma   90.00
#
_symmetry.space_group_name_H-M   'P 1'
#
loop_
_entity.id
_entity.type
_entity.pdbx_description
1 polymer ?
#
loop_
_entity_poly.entity_id
_entity_poly.type
_entity_poly.pdbx_seq_one_letter_code
_entity_poly.pdbx_strand_id
1 'polypeptide(L)'
;MAAGVYNQPIVAFQSHSHINNFNHQQKFNNLVRLVTKDFIGSNFLSRRDCRVIQSLASQTSVVDTVSSPSKSKTSDRDTHKKSNEASLILIRHGESLWNEKNLFTGCVDVPLSKRGIDEAIEAGKRISSIPVDLIFTSALIRAQMTAMLAMTQHRRRKVPIIMHNESEQARGWSQVFSEDTEKQSIPVIAAWQLNERMYGELQGLNKQETADRYGKEQVHEWRRSYDIPPPNGESLEMCAERAVSYFRDQIEPQLLSGKNVMISAHGNSLRSIIMYLDKLTSQEVISLELSTGIPMLYIFKEGRFVRRGSPIGPTEAGVYAYTRRLALYRQRLDDMFQ
;
A
#
# COMPACT_ATOMS: atom_id res chain seq x y z
N MET A 1 -38.00 -25.59 44.81
CA MET A 1 -37.13 -26.04 45.91
C MET A 1 -36.99 -27.55 45.82
N ALA A 2 -35.79 -28.05 45.55
CA ALA A 2 -35.20 -29.31 46.04
C ALA A 2 -33.95 -29.59 45.20
N ALA A 3 -32.79 -29.40 45.83
CA ALA A 3 -31.47 -29.71 45.30
C ALA A 3 -31.18 -31.21 45.49
N GLY A 4 -30.40 -31.78 44.57
CA GLY A 4 -29.85 -33.13 44.68
C GLY A 4 -28.40 -33.13 44.22
N VAL A 5 -27.49 -33.11 45.19
CA VAL A 5 -26.03 -33.22 45.06
C VAL A 5 -25.66 -34.67 44.73
N TYR A 6 -24.69 -34.88 43.83
CA TYR A 6 -23.95 -36.16 43.78
C TYR A 6 -22.44 -35.90 43.71
N ASN A 7 -21.75 -36.54 44.66
CA ASN A 7 -20.32 -36.54 44.89
C ASN A 7 -19.54 -37.37 43.87
N GLN A 8 -18.29 -36.97 43.63
CA GLN A 8 -17.23 -37.85 43.09
C GLN A 8 -16.81 -38.91 44.11
N PRO A 9 -16.07 -39.93 43.64
CA PRO A 9 -14.78 -40.21 44.26
C PRO A 9 -13.60 -40.34 43.28
N ILE A 10 -12.44 -39.98 43.82
CA ILE A 10 -11.06 -40.08 43.31
C ILE A 10 -10.48 -41.48 43.66
N VAL A 11 -9.59 -42.03 42.81
CA VAL A 11 -8.31 -42.78 43.06
C VAL A 11 -7.84 -43.25 41.66
N ALA A 12 -6.68 -42.98 41.04
CA ALA A 12 -5.27 -42.71 41.37
C ALA A 12 -4.31 -43.93 41.15
N PHE A 13 -3.31 -43.71 40.27
CA PHE A 13 -2.00 -44.38 40.06
C PHE A 13 -1.97 -45.83 39.48
N GLN A 14 -0.99 -46.29 38.66
CA GLN A 14 0.38 -45.81 38.34
C GLN A 14 0.94 -46.46 37.05
N SER A 15 1.76 -45.69 36.32
CA SER A 15 2.99 -46.01 35.56
C SER A 15 3.22 -47.36 34.84
N HIS A 16 3.60 -47.29 33.56
CA HIS A 16 4.91 -47.79 33.13
C HIS A 16 5.51 -46.95 31.99
N SER A 17 6.78 -46.63 32.18
CA SER A 17 7.72 -45.91 31.33
C SER A 17 8.17 -46.70 30.10
N HIS A 18 8.35 -46.03 28.96
CA HIS A 18 9.49 -46.32 28.09
C HIS A 18 10.00 -45.04 27.40
N ILE A 19 11.28 -44.80 27.63
CA ILE A 19 12.16 -43.78 27.05
C ILE A 19 12.51 -44.20 25.61
N ASN A 20 12.52 -43.26 24.68
CA ASN A 20 13.53 -43.23 23.62
C ASN A 20 13.74 -41.80 23.08
N ASN A 21 14.93 -41.27 23.35
CA ASN A 21 15.52 -40.10 22.72
C ASN A 21 15.84 -40.39 21.26
N PHE A 22 15.52 -39.48 20.34
CA PHE A 22 16.35 -39.26 19.16
C PHE A 22 16.32 -37.78 18.75
N ASN A 23 17.48 -37.13 18.95
CA ASN A 23 17.87 -35.91 18.27
C ASN A 23 18.00 -36.17 16.77
N HIS A 24 17.46 -35.28 15.93
CA HIS A 24 18.08 -35.01 14.64
C HIS A 24 17.86 -33.57 14.19
N GLN A 25 18.93 -32.78 14.28
CA GLN A 25 19.18 -31.67 13.37
C GLN A 25 19.26 -32.22 11.95
N GLN A 26 18.61 -31.58 10.99
CA GLN A 26 19.02 -31.66 9.59
C GLN A 26 18.85 -30.30 8.91
N LYS A 27 20.02 -29.66 8.70
CA LYS A 27 20.25 -28.65 7.66
C LYS A 27 20.02 -29.31 6.30
N PHE A 28 19.31 -28.65 5.40
CA PHE A 28 19.37 -28.95 3.98
C PHE A 28 19.93 -27.75 3.23
N ASN A 29 21.25 -27.78 3.04
CA ASN A 29 21.91 -27.26 1.84
C ASN A 29 21.81 -28.36 0.79
N ASN A 30 21.40 -28.05 -0.43
CA ASN A 30 21.76 -28.86 -1.60
C ASN A 30 22.25 -27.95 -2.72
N LEU A 31 23.56 -27.78 -2.72
CA LEU A 31 24.41 -27.41 -3.84
C LEU A 31 24.64 -28.68 -4.66
N VAL A 32 24.23 -28.68 -5.93
CA VAL A 32 24.54 -29.78 -6.86
C VAL A 32 26.00 -29.65 -7.30
N ARG A 33 26.80 -30.67 -6.98
CA ARG A 33 28.19 -30.85 -7.41
C ARG A 33 28.22 -31.96 -8.46
N LEU A 34 28.71 -31.68 -9.66
CA LEU A 34 29.17 -32.69 -10.61
C LEU A 34 30.70 -32.63 -10.63
N VAL A 35 31.35 -33.77 -10.38
CA VAL A 35 32.80 -33.97 -10.35
C VAL A 35 33.19 -34.83 -11.56
N THR A 36 34.34 -34.51 -12.18
CA THR A 36 35.49 -35.40 -12.54
C THR A 36 36.37 -34.64 -13.56
N LYS A 37 37.70 -34.69 -13.61
CA LYS A 37 38.79 -35.33 -12.84
C LYS A 37 40.11 -34.63 -13.23
N ASP A 38 40.97 -34.42 -12.23
CA ASP A 38 42.43 -34.55 -12.16
C ASP A 38 43.36 -33.99 -13.27
N PHE A 39 44.33 -33.14 -12.89
CA PHE A 39 45.75 -33.54 -12.69
C PHE A 39 46.64 -32.37 -12.18
N ILE A 40 47.29 -32.60 -11.03
CA ILE A 40 48.69 -32.30 -10.58
C ILE A 40 49.32 -30.92 -10.95
N GLY A 41 49.93 -30.14 -10.05
CA GLY A 41 50.35 -30.35 -8.67
C GLY A 41 51.03 -29.11 -8.04
N SER A 42 51.26 -29.20 -6.72
CA SER A 42 52.32 -28.64 -5.85
C SER A 42 53.15 -27.43 -6.35
N ASN A 43 53.52 -26.39 -5.59
CA ASN A 43 53.54 -26.14 -4.15
C ASN A 43 54.09 -24.70 -3.93
N PHE A 44 53.77 -24.11 -2.77
CA PHE A 44 54.59 -23.14 -1.99
C PHE A 44 54.47 -21.60 -2.19
N LEU A 45 53.87 -21.01 -1.14
CA LEU A 45 54.35 -19.91 -0.27
C LEU A 45 54.61 -18.48 -0.80
N SER A 46 53.86 -17.55 -0.16
CA SER A 46 54.37 -16.41 0.65
C SER A 46 54.35 -14.97 0.08
N ARG A 47 53.66 -14.12 0.87
CA ARG A 47 53.89 -12.70 1.23
C ARG A 47 53.70 -11.55 0.20
N ARG A 48 52.69 -10.72 0.57
CA ARG A 48 52.65 -9.25 0.79
C ARG A 48 53.17 -8.25 -0.28
N ASP A 49 52.29 -7.28 -0.52
CA ASP A 49 52.46 -5.86 -0.91
C ASP A 49 53.17 -5.51 -2.22
N CYS A 50 52.46 -4.84 -3.14
CA CYS A 50 52.61 -3.39 -3.41
C CYS A 50 51.77 -2.92 -4.62
N ARG A 51 51.35 -1.66 -4.57
CA ARG A 51 50.63 -0.91 -5.62
C ARG A 51 51.47 -0.75 -6.89
N VAL A 52 50.82 -0.80 -8.07
CA VAL A 52 51.36 -0.25 -9.33
C VAL A 52 50.29 0.55 -10.07
N ILE A 53 50.66 1.78 -10.41
CA ILE A 53 50.01 2.71 -11.34
C ILE A 53 50.36 2.27 -12.76
N GLN A 54 49.40 2.28 -13.70
CA GLN A 54 49.76 2.56 -15.10
C GLN A 54 48.60 3.16 -15.91
N SER A 55 48.90 4.33 -16.46
CA SER A 55 48.18 5.11 -17.45
C SER A 55 48.25 4.48 -18.85
N LEU A 56 47.24 4.72 -19.70
CA LEU A 56 47.49 5.00 -21.12
C LEU A 56 46.31 5.75 -21.77
N ALA A 57 46.62 6.91 -22.35
CA ALA A 57 45.77 7.68 -23.25
C ALA A 57 46.09 7.37 -24.72
N SER A 58 45.07 7.48 -25.59
CA SER A 58 45.06 7.98 -27.01
C SER A 58 43.90 7.31 -27.78
N GLN A 59 43.10 7.89 -28.69
CA GLN A 59 43.06 9.20 -29.36
C GLN A 59 41.68 9.36 -30.08
N THR A 60 41.13 10.57 -30.01
CA THR A 60 40.44 11.42 -31.02
C THR A 60 39.68 10.83 -32.24
N SER A 61 38.47 11.39 -32.48
CA SER A 61 38.15 12.09 -33.75
C SER A 61 37.01 13.11 -33.60
N VAL A 62 37.10 14.18 -34.38
CA VAL A 62 36.38 15.46 -34.33
C VAL A 62 35.23 15.46 -35.36
N VAL A 63 34.13 16.16 -35.10
CA VAL A 63 33.06 16.42 -36.09
C VAL A 63 32.86 17.93 -36.22
N ASP A 64 32.96 18.42 -37.46
CA ASP A 64 32.66 19.81 -37.86
C ASP A 64 31.42 19.91 -38.75
N THR A 65 30.85 21.11 -38.71
CA THR A 65 29.52 21.63 -39.06
C THR A 65 29.20 21.73 -40.56
N VAL A 66 27.90 21.81 -40.94
CA VAL A 66 27.28 22.81 -41.88
C VAL A 66 25.79 22.47 -42.19
N SER A 67 24.98 23.52 -42.41
CA SER A 67 23.51 23.62 -42.46
C SER A 67 22.84 23.64 -43.86
N SER A 68 21.62 23.05 -43.97
CA SER A 68 20.36 23.42 -44.71
C SER A 68 20.37 23.67 -46.26
N PRO A 69 19.26 23.51 -47.07
CA PRO A 69 17.85 23.87 -46.76
C PRO A 69 16.64 23.13 -47.45
N SER A 70 15.43 23.52 -47.02
CA SER A 70 14.19 23.76 -47.81
C SER A 70 12.98 22.80 -47.74
N LYS A 71 11.81 23.42 -47.97
CA LYS A 71 10.43 23.14 -47.51
C LYS A 71 9.68 22.06 -48.30
N SER A 72 8.78 21.33 -47.63
CA SER A 72 7.51 20.87 -48.24
C SER A 72 6.40 20.77 -47.19
N LYS A 73 5.16 20.70 -47.69
CA LYS A 73 3.95 21.31 -47.13
C LYS A 73 3.17 20.39 -46.16
N THR A 74 2.49 21.04 -45.22
CA THR A 74 1.17 20.71 -44.64
C THR A 74 0.75 19.23 -44.56
N SER A 75 0.75 18.71 -43.33
CA SER A 75 -0.43 18.01 -42.83
C SER A 75 -0.58 18.35 -41.34
N ASP A 76 -1.49 19.27 -41.04
CA ASP A 76 -2.09 19.39 -39.71
C ASP A 76 -2.80 18.07 -39.41
N ARG A 77 -2.06 17.11 -38.85
CA ARG A 77 -2.68 16.09 -38.02
C ARG A 77 -2.72 16.71 -36.64
N ASP A 78 -3.86 17.30 -36.32
CA ASP A 78 -4.33 17.47 -34.95
C ASP A 78 -4.36 16.08 -34.30
N THR A 79 -3.17 15.63 -33.88
CA THR A 79 -3.04 14.50 -32.99
C THR A 79 -3.64 15.02 -31.70
N HIS A 80 -4.92 14.73 -31.47
CA HIS A 80 -5.53 14.81 -30.17
C HIS A 80 -4.65 14.02 -29.21
N LYS A 81 -3.67 14.71 -28.61
CA LYS A 81 -2.81 14.20 -27.56
C LYS A 81 -3.78 13.95 -26.43
N LYS A 82 -4.26 12.70 -26.34
CA LYS A 82 -5.18 12.24 -25.29
C LYS A 82 -4.60 12.78 -23.99
N SER A 83 -5.26 13.76 -23.39
CA SER A 83 -4.82 14.27 -22.11
C SER A 83 -4.98 13.11 -21.14
N ASN A 84 -3.87 12.50 -20.72
CA ASN A 84 -3.85 11.43 -19.73
C ASN A 84 -4.20 12.05 -18.37
N GLU A 85 -5.50 12.28 -18.20
CA GLU A 85 -6.12 12.72 -16.96
C GLU A 85 -6.63 11.50 -16.23
N ALA A 86 -6.26 11.29 -14.97
CA ALA A 86 -6.71 10.16 -14.16
C ALA A 86 -7.17 10.64 -12.77
N SER A 87 -8.08 9.88 -12.16
CA SER A 87 -8.51 10.14 -10.78
C SER A 87 -7.70 9.28 -9.82
N LEU A 88 -7.23 9.89 -8.73
CA LEU A 88 -6.64 9.20 -7.60
C LEU A 88 -7.49 9.46 -6.35
N ILE A 89 -8.03 8.41 -5.75
CA ILE A 89 -8.83 8.47 -4.53
C ILE A 89 -8.00 7.91 -3.38
N LEU A 90 -7.80 8.67 -2.32
CA LEU A 90 -7.15 8.21 -1.09
C LEU A 90 -8.18 8.07 0.02
N ILE A 91 -8.21 6.93 0.72
CA ILE A 91 -9.14 6.69 1.82
C ILE A 91 -8.37 6.14 3.01
N ARG A 92 -8.34 6.90 4.11
CA ARG A 92 -7.93 6.35 5.40
C ARG A 92 -9.02 5.38 5.85
N HIS A 93 -8.63 4.17 6.27
CA HIS A 93 -9.59 3.20 6.80
C HIS A 93 -10.52 3.79 7.87
N GLY A 94 -11.72 3.22 8.00
CA GLY A 94 -12.65 3.55 9.07
C GLY A 94 -12.07 3.26 10.47
N GLU A 95 -12.71 3.75 11.52
CA GLU A 95 -12.31 3.43 12.89
C GLU A 95 -12.12 1.92 13.13
N SER A 96 -11.01 1.51 13.74
CA SER A 96 -10.79 0.11 14.14
C SER A 96 -11.19 -0.14 15.59
N LEU A 97 -11.38 -1.41 15.96
CA LEU A 97 -11.67 -1.81 17.36
C LEU A 97 -10.62 -1.29 18.36
N TRP A 98 -9.38 -1.10 17.94
CA TRP A 98 -8.32 -0.54 18.80
C TRP A 98 -8.29 0.98 18.78
N ASN A 99 -8.75 1.63 17.70
CA ASN A 99 -8.91 3.08 17.72
C ASN A 99 -10.01 3.49 18.69
N GLU A 100 -11.13 2.77 18.68
CA GLU A 100 -12.24 2.91 19.63
C GLU A 100 -11.76 2.80 21.09
N LYS A 101 -10.88 1.82 21.36
CA LYS A 101 -10.27 1.61 22.69
C LYS A 101 -9.08 2.53 23.01
N ASN A 102 -8.80 3.52 22.15
CA ASN A 102 -7.68 4.44 22.27
C ASN A 102 -6.30 3.74 22.40
N LEU A 103 -6.11 2.61 21.73
CA LEU A 103 -4.84 1.87 21.70
C LEU A 103 -3.98 2.29 20.50
N PHE A 104 -2.66 2.16 20.62
CA PHE A 104 -1.76 2.21 19.47
C PHE A 104 -1.89 0.93 18.65
N THR A 105 -2.32 1.05 17.39
CA THR A 105 -2.56 -0.12 16.53
C THR A 105 -1.31 -0.53 15.75
N GLY A 106 -0.69 0.41 15.04
CA GLY A 106 0.47 0.14 14.19
C GLY A 106 0.22 -0.97 13.18
N CYS A 107 1.13 -1.92 13.08
CA CYS A 107 1.03 -3.03 12.14
C CYS A 107 0.21 -4.22 12.68
N VAL A 108 -0.35 -4.13 13.89
CA VAL A 108 -1.22 -5.20 14.41
C VAL A 108 -2.51 -5.26 13.60
N ASP A 109 -2.88 -6.46 13.19
CA ASP A 109 -3.98 -6.65 12.25
C ASP A 109 -5.33 -6.80 12.95
N VAL A 110 -5.99 -5.66 13.15
CA VAL A 110 -7.31 -5.58 13.79
C VAL A 110 -8.38 -5.13 12.79
N PRO A 111 -9.63 -5.60 12.94
CA PRO A 111 -10.73 -5.23 12.07
C PRO A 111 -11.30 -3.84 12.38
N LEU A 112 -12.18 -3.38 11.49
CA LEU A 112 -13.00 -2.19 11.70
C LEU A 112 -13.95 -2.37 12.91
N SER A 113 -14.26 -1.28 13.60
CA SER A 113 -15.40 -1.22 14.53
C SER A 113 -16.72 -1.15 13.74
N LYS A 114 -17.87 -1.25 14.43
CA LYS A 114 -19.18 -1.05 13.78
C LYS A 114 -19.26 0.33 13.13
N ARG A 115 -18.79 1.36 13.84
CA ARG A 115 -18.68 2.73 13.32
C ARG A 115 -17.75 2.80 12.11
N GLY A 116 -16.60 2.11 12.15
CA GLY A 116 -15.67 2.07 11.02
C GLY A 116 -16.26 1.42 9.76
N ILE A 117 -17.15 0.43 9.91
CA ILE A 117 -17.90 -0.15 8.80
C ILE A 117 -18.84 0.90 8.19
N ASP A 118 -19.60 1.63 9.02
CA ASP A 118 -20.49 2.70 8.56
C ASP A 118 -19.72 3.82 7.85
N GLU A 119 -18.55 4.20 8.38
CA GLU A 119 -17.62 5.16 7.77
C GLU A 119 -17.14 4.69 6.39
N ALA A 120 -16.80 3.41 6.22
CA ALA A 120 -16.39 2.85 4.93
C ALA A 120 -17.54 2.83 3.90
N ILE A 121 -18.77 2.50 4.34
CA ILE A 121 -19.96 2.54 3.50
C ILE A 121 -20.22 3.98 3.04
N GLU A 122 -20.13 4.96 3.95
CA GLU A 122 -20.33 6.36 3.62
C GLU A 122 -19.24 6.90 2.67
N ALA A 123 -17.99 6.48 2.84
CA ALA A 123 -16.91 6.75 1.88
C ALA A 123 -17.28 6.24 0.48
N GLY A 124 -17.83 5.03 0.40
CA GLY A 124 -18.31 4.40 -0.83
C GLY A 124 -19.40 5.21 -1.53
N LYS A 125 -20.40 5.70 -0.78
CA LYS A 125 -21.44 6.59 -1.33
C LYS A 125 -20.80 7.83 -1.93
N ARG A 126 -19.83 8.43 -1.23
CA ARG A 126 -19.15 9.66 -1.66
C ARG A 126 -18.43 9.53 -2.99
N ILE A 127 -17.83 8.36 -3.24
CA ILE A 127 -17.08 8.07 -4.47
C ILE A 127 -17.87 7.30 -5.52
N SER A 128 -19.17 7.04 -5.28
CA SER A 128 -19.98 6.08 -6.03
C SER A 128 -20.08 6.30 -7.54
N SER A 129 -19.67 7.46 -8.01
CA SER A 129 -19.77 7.96 -9.37
C SER A 129 -18.42 8.43 -9.94
N ILE A 130 -17.33 8.17 -9.22
CA ILE A 130 -15.97 8.45 -9.68
C ILE A 130 -15.40 7.13 -10.19
N PRO A 131 -14.90 7.05 -11.44
CA PRO A 131 -14.41 5.79 -11.99
C PRO A 131 -13.27 5.22 -11.16
N VAL A 132 -13.27 3.89 -10.98
CA VAL A 132 -12.19 3.12 -10.34
C VAL A 132 -11.87 1.93 -11.23
N ASP A 133 -10.61 1.85 -11.67
CA ASP A 133 -10.11 0.79 -12.55
C ASP A 133 -9.15 -0.16 -11.82
N LEU A 134 -8.53 0.30 -10.73
CA LEU A 134 -7.56 -0.45 -9.94
C LEU A 134 -7.58 0.03 -8.49
N ILE A 135 -7.46 -0.90 -7.55
CA ILE A 135 -7.46 -0.60 -6.12
C ILE A 135 -6.14 -1.08 -5.52
N PHE A 136 -5.51 -0.23 -4.72
CA PHE A 136 -4.41 -0.63 -3.84
C PHE A 136 -4.86 -0.54 -2.38
N THR A 137 -4.44 -1.50 -1.58
CA THR A 137 -4.65 -1.45 -0.13
C THR A 137 -3.35 -1.72 0.60
N SER A 138 -3.31 -1.40 1.89
CA SER A 138 -2.33 -2.04 2.76
C SER A 138 -2.59 -3.54 2.89
N ALA A 139 -1.63 -4.25 3.48
CA ALA A 139 -1.81 -5.66 3.82
C ALA A 139 -2.70 -5.89 5.06
N LEU A 140 -3.14 -4.82 5.74
CA LEU A 140 -3.91 -4.91 6.98
C LEU A 140 -5.42 -4.93 6.70
N ILE A 141 -6.14 -5.82 7.39
CA ILE A 141 -7.53 -6.18 7.14
C ILE A 141 -8.46 -4.96 7.17
N ARG A 142 -8.25 -4.01 8.08
CA ARG A 142 -9.08 -2.80 8.19
C ARG A 142 -9.05 -1.91 6.94
N ALA A 143 -7.92 -1.84 6.22
CA ALA A 143 -7.83 -1.11 4.97
C ALA A 143 -8.50 -1.88 3.83
N GLN A 144 -8.29 -3.20 3.78
CA GLN A 144 -8.98 -4.08 2.83
C GLN A 144 -10.50 -4.02 3.01
N MET A 145 -11.00 -4.19 4.23
CA MET A 145 -12.43 -4.04 4.59
C MET A 145 -12.98 -2.70 4.11
N THR A 146 -12.25 -1.60 4.34
CA THR A 146 -12.69 -0.27 3.92
C THR A 146 -12.86 -0.19 2.39
N ALA A 147 -11.86 -0.66 1.63
CA ALA A 147 -11.94 -0.67 0.17
C ALA A 147 -13.12 -1.51 -0.34
N MET A 148 -13.25 -2.73 0.18
CA MET A 148 -14.30 -3.67 -0.25
C MET A 148 -15.69 -3.13 0.06
N LEU A 149 -15.91 -2.64 1.29
CA LEU A 149 -17.19 -2.05 1.71
C LEU A 149 -17.52 -0.79 0.90
N ALA A 150 -16.55 0.10 0.67
CA ALA A 150 -16.78 1.30 -0.14
C ALA A 150 -17.25 0.94 -1.56
N MET A 151 -16.64 -0.08 -2.17
CA MET A 151 -17.01 -0.51 -3.53
C MET A 151 -18.38 -1.18 -3.63
N THR A 152 -18.95 -1.69 -2.53
CA THR A 152 -20.35 -2.18 -2.53
C THR A 152 -21.36 -1.08 -2.86
N GLN A 153 -21.00 0.19 -2.63
CA GLN A 153 -21.85 1.36 -2.88
C GLN A 153 -21.62 1.98 -4.26
N HIS A 154 -20.66 1.48 -5.04
CA HIS A 154 -20.26 2.08 -6.30
C HIS A 154 -21.27 1.81 -7.42
N ARG A 155 -21.73 2.85 -8.12
CA ARG A 155 -22.83 2.76 -9.12
C ARG A 155 -22.48 1.90 -10.32
N ARG A 156 -21.21 1.79 -10.70
CA ARG A 156 -20.81 0.93 -11.83
C ARG A 156 -21.00 -0.57 -11.53
N ARG A 157 -21.18 -0.97 -10.27
CA ARG A 157 -21.39 -2.35 -9.78
C ARG A 157 -20.33 -3.36 -10.25
N LYS A 158 -19.15 -2.88 -10.64
CA LYS A 158 -17.99 -3.75 -10.83
C LYS A 158 -17.55 -4.33 -9.49
N VAL A 159 -17.08 -5.57 -9.49
CA VAL A 159 -16.76 -6.32 -8.29
C VAL A 159 -15.27 -6.17 -7.97
N PRO A 160 -14.88 -5.66 -6.80
CA PRO A 160 -13.49 -5.67 -6.38
C PRO A 160 -13.05 -7.11 -6.06
N ILE A 161 -11.88 -7.53 -6.54
CA ILE A 161 -11.31 -8.87 -6.31
C ILE A 161 -9.89 -8.73 -5.76
N ILE A 162 -9.63 -9.33 -4.60
CA ILE A 162 -8.28 -9.38 -4.02
C ILE A 162 -7.40 -10.29 -4.87
N MET A 163 -6.27 -9.74 -5.31
CA MET A 163 -5.29 -10.45 -6.12
C MET A 163 -4.31 -11.21 -5.21
N HIS A 164 -4.32 -12.53 -5.32
CA HIS A 164 -3.41 -13.42 -4.60
C HIS A 164 -2.18 -13.74 -5.43
N ASN A 165 -1.04 -13.14 -5.09
CA ASN A 165 0.22 -13.19 -5.85
C ASN A 165 1.37 -13.90 -5.10
N GLU A 166 1.11 -14.44 -3.92
CA GLU A 166 2.08 -15.08 -3.03
C GLU A 166 2.67 -16.39 -3.61
N SER A 167 1.98 -17.05 -4.53
CA SER A 167 2.45 -18.25 -5.23
C SER A 167 1.81 -18.39 -6.60
N GLU A 168 2.38 -19.24 -7.46
CA GLU A 168 1.74 -19.60 -8.75
C GLU A 168 0.39 -20.28 -8.54
N GLN A 169 0.28 -21.12 -7.52
CA GLN A 169 -0.95 -21.83 -7.18
C GLN A 169 -2.07 -20.86 -6.77
N ALA A 170 -1.78 -19.89 -5.90
CA ALA A 170 -2.76 -18.89 -5.47
C ALA A 170 -3.24 -18.00 -6.64
N ARG A 171 -2.33 -17.64 -7.55
CA ARG A 171 -2.66 -16.95 -8.81
C ARG A 171 -3.58 -17.79 -9.69
N GLY A 172 -3.24 -19.06 -9.89
CA GLY A 172 -4.05 -19.99 -10.68
C GLY A 172 -5.44 -20.21 -10.10
N TRP A 173 -5.57 -20.31 -8.78
CA TRP A 173 -6.86 -20.50 -8.10
C TRP A 173 -7.77 -19.27 -8.14
N SER A 174 -7.19 -18.08 -8.25
CA SER A 174 -7.93 -16.81 -8.30
C SER A 174 -8.27 -16.38 -9.74
N GLN A 175 -7.93 -17.18 -10.75
CA GLN A 175 -8.13 -16.84 -12.15
C GLN A 175 -9.62 -16.77 -12.51
N VAL A 176 -10.01 -15.68 -13.17
CA VAL A 176 -11.34 -15.52 -13.77
C VAL A 176 -11.24 -15.90 -15.24
N PHE A 177 -11.98 -16.93 -15.66
CA PHE A 177 -11.93 -17.45 -17.04
C PHE A 177 -12.90 -16.78 -18.01
N SER A 178 -13.96 -16.15 -17.50
CA SER A 178 -14.92 -15.43 -18.32
C SER A 178 -14.41 -14.01 -18.59
N GLU A 179 -14.15 -13.68 -19.85
CA GLU A 179 -13.73 -12.33 -20.26
C GLU A 179 -14.71 -11.25 -19.82
N ASP A 180 -16.01 -11.54 -19.82
CA ASP A 180 -17.04 -10.58 -19.42
C ASP A 180 -17.00 -10.34 -17.90
N THR A 181 -16.86 -11.40 -17.10
CA THR A 181 -16.67 -11.26 -15.64
C THR A 181 -15.38 -10.53 -15.32
N GLU A 182 -14.29 -10.80 -16.06
CA GLU A 182 -13.02 -10.08 -15.90
C GLU A 182 -13.20 -8.58 -16.19
N LYS A 183 -13.91 -8.20 -17.26
CA LYS A 183 -14.24 -6.78 -17.56
C LYS A 183 -15.09 -6.13 -16.46
N GLN A 184 -15.92 -6.90 -15.76
CA GLN A 184 -16.72 -6.44 -14.61
C GLN A 184 -15.97 -6.52 -13.27
N SER A 185 -14.70 -6.92 -13.27
CA SER A 185 -13.88 -7.00 -12.07
C SER A 185 -13.00 -5.76 -11.90
N ILE A 186 -12.64 -5.44 -10.66
CA ILE A 186 -11.63 -4.43 -10.32
C ILE A 186 -10.56 -5.13 -9.47
N PRO A 187 -9.33 -5.26 -9.96
CA PRO A 187 -8.24 -5.86 -9.17
C PRO A 187 -7.93 -5.02 -7.93
N VAL A 188 -7.74 -5.70 -6.80
CA VAL A 188 -7.33 -5.14 -5.51
C VAL A 188 -5.96 -5.72 -5.15
N ILE A 189 -4.94 -4.87 -5.10
CA ILE A 189 -3.57 -5.25 -4.80
C ILE A 189 -3.22 -4.82 -3.37
N ALA A 190 -2.97 -5.80 -2.50
CA ALA A 190 -2.52 -5.55 -1.13
C ALA A 190 -0.99 -5.44 -1.07
N ALA A 191 -0.48 -4.43 -0.36
CA ALA A 191 0.95 -4.17 -0.24
C ALA A 191 1.33 -3.77 1.19
N TRP A 192 2.31 -4.47 1.78
CA TRP A 192 2.79 -4.16 3.13
C TRP A 192 3.44 -2.76 3.21
N GLN A 193 3.98 -2.27 2.09
CA GLN A 193 4.58 -0.94 1.98
C GLN A 193 3.58 0.19 2.26
N LEU A 194 2.28 -0.09 2.10
CA LEU A 194 1.20 0.84 2.41
C LEU A 194 0.66 0.69 3.85
N ASN A 195 1.20 -0.25 4.66
CA ASN A 195 0.82 -0.44 6.06
C ASN A 195 1.03 0.83 6.88
N GLU A 196 0.31 0.92 8.01
CA GLU A 196 0.47 1.97 9.00
C GLU A 196 1.92 2.05 9.47
N ARG A 197 2.32 3.21 10.03
CA ARG A 197 3.59 3.33 10.73
C ARG A 197 3.67 2.31 11.87
N MET A 198 4.76 1.55 11.92
CA MET A 198 4.98 0.55 12.96
C MET A 198 5.32 1.24 14.28
N TYR A 199 4.45 1.10 15.29
CA TYR A 199 4.58 1.82 16.56
C TYR A 199 5.51 1.14 17.57
N GLY A 200 6.23 0.08 17.15
CA GLY A 200 7.18 -0.64 17.98
C GLY A 200 6.55 -1.18 19.26
N GLU A 201 7.22 -0.96 20.38
CA GLU A 201 6.78 -1.40 21.71
C GLU A 201 5.50 -0.70 22.19
N LEU A 202 5.06 0.38 21.54
CA LEU A 202 3.82 1.05 21.92
C LEU A 202 2.57 0.30 21.46
N GLN A 203 2.68 -0.63 20.50
CA GLN A 203 1.52 -1.34 19.94
C GLN A 203 0.74 -2.09 21.03
N GLY A 204 -0.57 -1.87 21.08
CA GLY A 204 -1.47 -2.43 22.09
C GLY A 204 -1.59 -1.63 23.38
N LEU A 205 -0.70 -0.66 23.62
CA LEU A 205 -0.79 0.21 24.79
C LEU A 205 -1.87 1.28 24.59
N ASN A 206 -2.52 1.68 25.69
CA ASN A 206 -3.45 2.79 25.68
C ASN A 206 -2.69 4.12 25.57
N LYS A 207 -3.13 5.01 24.68
CA LYS A 207 -2.44 6.27 24.40
C LYS A 207 -2.42 7.23 25.59
N GLN A 208 -3.49 7.25 26.37
CA GLN A 208 -3.58 8.12 27.54
C GLN A 208 -2.67 7.60 28.65
N GLU A 209 -2.77 6.32 29.00
CA GLU A 209 -1.94 5.70 30.03
C GLU A 209 -0.44 5.76 29.67
N THR A 210 -0.11 5.61 28.39
CA THR A 210 1.27 5.78 27.89
C THR A 210 1.75 7.22 28.07
N ALA A 211 0.90 8.20 27.80
CA ALA A 211 1.22 9.61 28.03
C ALA A 211 1.38 9.95 29.52
N ASP A 212 0.61 9.30 30.39
CA ASP A 212 0.71 9.46 31.84
C ASP A 212 2.01 8.81 32.37
N ARG A 213 2.47 7.71 31.76
CA ARG A 213 3.70 7.00 32.16
C ARG A 213 4.99 7.66 31.65
N TYR A 214 5.02 8.04 30.37
CA TYR A 214 6.23 8.53 29.69
C TYR A 214 6.26 10.04 29.49
N GLY A 215 5.18 10.74 29.83
CA GLY A 215 5.01 12.17 29.60
C GLY A 215 4.32 12.49 28.27
N LYS A 216 3.45 13.51 28.29
CA LYS A 216 2.66 13.93 27.13
C LYS A 216 3.53 14.40 25.97
N GLU A 217 4.61 15.13 26.26
CA GLU A 217 5.53 15.66 25.23
C GLU A 217 6.27 14.52 24.53
N GLN A 218 6.83 13.57 25.28
CA GLN A 218 7.53 12.41 24.72
C GLN A 218 6.60 11.56 23.84
N VAL A 219 5.39 11.27 24.30
CA VAL A 219 4.41 10.51 23.51
C VAL A 219 3.92 11.31 22.31
N HIS A 220 3.80 12.64 22.44
CA HIS A 220 3.48 13.50 21.30
C HIS A 220 4.59 13.44 20.26
N GLU A 221 5.85 13.53 20.66
CA GLU A 221 7.03 13.42 19.80
C GLU A 221 7.05 12.07 19.07
N TRP A 222 6.96 10.94 19.78
CA TRP A 222 6.87 9.61 19.13
C TRP A 222 5.67 9.47 18.18
N ARG A 223 4.58 10.22 18.44
CA ARG A 223 3.36 10.18 17.61
C ARG A 223 3.44 11.10 16.40
N ARG A 224 4.10 12.24 16.51
CA ARG A 224 3.96 13.33 15.55
C ARG A 224 5.29 13.77 14.95
N SER A 225 6.44 13.45 15.53
CA SER A 225 7.73 13.74 14.92
C SER A 225 7.87 13.07 13.56
N TYR A 226 8.65 13.73 12.70
CA TYR A 226 8.95 13.24 11.36
C TYR A 226 10.01 12.13 11.42
N ASP A 227 11.10 12.36 12.12
CA ASP A 227 12.33 11.56 12.13
C ASP A 227 12.54 10.78 13.43
N ILE A 228 11.85 11.11 14.53
CA ILE A 228 11.99 10.40 15.81
C ILE A 228 11.01 9.22 15.90
N PRO A 229 11.50 7.97 15.89
CA PRO A 229 10.65 6.79 16.01
C PRO A 229 10.23 6.53 17.48
N PRO A 230 9.11 5.84 17.73
CA PRO A 230 8.89 5.18 19.01
C PRO A 230 9.90 4.03 19.21
N PRO A 231 10.09 3.56 20.47
CA PRO A 231 11.02 2.46 20.77
C PRO A 231 10.76 1.22 19.90
N ASN A 232 11.80 0.75 19.21
CA ASN A 232 11.74 -0.37 18.25
C ASN A 232 10.63 -0.21 17.18
N GLY A 233 10.34 1.04 16.77
CA GLY A 233 9.33 1.40 15.79
C GLY A 233 9.88 2.07 14.53
N GLU A 234 8.97 2.55 13.69
CA GLU A 234 9.27 3.38 12.52
C GLU A 234 8.99 4.86 12.82
N SER A 235 9.83 5.75 12.30
CA SER A 235 9.52 7.19 12.20
C SER A 235 8.55 7.45 11.04
N LEU A 236 8.05 8.68 10.91
CA LEU A 236 7.23 9.03 9.73
C LEU A 236 8.08 9.05 8.45
N GLU A 237 9.36 9.42 8.56
CA GLU A 237 10.34 9.37 7.47
C GLU A 237 10.53 7.95 6.94
N MET A 238 10.80 6.97 7.80
CA MET A 238 10.95 5.56 7.39
C MET A 238 9.67 5.03 6.73
N CYS A 239 8.50 5.38 7.29
CA CYS A 239 7.22 5.05 6.69
C CYS A 239 7.05 5.72 5.32
N ALA A 240 7.54 6.96 5.15
CA ALA A 240 7.48 7.68 3.90
C ALA A 240 8.38 7.08 2.84
N GLU A 241 9.60 6.68 3.17
CA GLU A 241 10.53 6.02 2.25
C GLU A 241 9.87 4.82 1.57
N ARG A 242 9.31 3.88 2.35
CA ARG A 242 8.66 2.69 1.78
C ARG A 242 7.34 3.00 1.06
N ALA A 243 6.49 3.87 1.61
CA ALA A 243 5.17 4.13 1.05
C ALA A 243 5.25 4.95 -0.24
N VAL A 244 6.11 5.97 -0.27
CA VAL A 244 6.32 6.83 -1.45
C VAL A 244 7.08 6.08 -2.53
N SER A 245 8.09 5.28 -2.17
CA SER A 245 8.77 4.41 -3.14
C SER A 245 7.78 3.47 -3.84
N TYR A 246 6.96 2.75 -3.06
CA TYR A 246 5.93 1.87 -3.63
C TYR A 246 4.91 2.64 -4.49
N PHE A 247 4.47 3.83 -4.04
CA PHE A 247 3.57 4.67 -4.82
C PHE A 247 4.17 5.03 -6.19
N ARG A 248 5.41 5.49 -6.23
CA ARG A 248 6.11 5.90 -7.47
C ARG A 248 6.36 4.72 -8.41
N ASP A 249 6.71 3.56 -7.86
CA ASP A 249 7.11 2.41 -8.67
C ASP A 249 5.90 1.61 -9.18
N GLN A 250 4.82 1.53 -8.41
CA GLN A 250 3.69 0.64 -8.71
C GLN A 250 2.39 1.36 -9.04
N ILE A 251 2.15 2.55 -8.47
CA ILE A 251 0.85 3.23 -8.55
C ILE A 251 0.87 4.36 -9.58
N GLU A 252 1.87 5.24 -9.52
CA GLU A 252 2.02 6.36 -10.44
C GLU A 252 2.06 5.95 -11.92
N PRO A 253 2.74 4.84 -12.32
CA PRO A 253 2.69 4.35 -13.71
C PRO A 253 1.28 3.99 -14.18
N GLN A 254 0.41 3.53 -13.26
CA GLN A 254 -0.99 3.21 -13.57
C GLN A 254 -1.78 4.50 -13.86
N LEU A 255 -1.56 5.55 -13.06
CA LEU A 255 -2.16 6.88 -13.31
C LEU A 255 -1.66 7.48 -14.62
N LEU A 256 -0.36 7.35 -14.92
CA LEU A 256 0.24 7.77 -16.20
C LEU A 256 -0.37 7.03 -17.40
N SER A 257 -0.74 5.76 -17.23
CA SER A 257 -1.47 4.99 -18.25
C SER A 257 -2.95 5.38 -18.40
N GLY A 258 -3.44 6.29 -17.55
CA GLY A 258 -4.81 6.81 -17.60
C GLY A 258 -5.84 5.99 -16.81
N LYS A 259 -5.40 5.02 -15.99
CA LYS A 259 -6.25 4.27 -15.06
C LYS A 259 -6.63 5.14 -13.88
N ASN A 260 -7.87 5.01 -13.42
CA ASN A 260 -8.32 5.65 -12.19
C ASN A 260 -8.04 4.71 -11.00
N VAL A 261 -7.33 5.22 -10.01
CA VAL A 261 -6.83 4.41 -8.89
C VAL A 261 -7.48 4.83 -7.59
N MET A 262 -7.89 3.84 -6.79
CA MET A 262 -8.26 4.04 -5.39
C MET A 262 -7.19 3.42 -4.48
N ILE A 263 -6.78 4.12 -3.43
CA ILE A 263 -5.90 3.63 -2.38
C ILE A 263 -6.66 3.65 -1.05
N SER A 264 -6.82 2.49 -0.40
CA SER A 264 -7.27 2.42 0.98
C SER A 264 -6.12 2.04 1.91
N ALA A 265 -5.74 2.93 2.82
CA ALA A 265 -4.58 2.71 3.69
C ALA A 265 -4.78 3.43 5.03
N HIS A 266 -3.70 3.93 5.63
CA HIS A 266 -3.66 4.37 7.02
C HIS A 266 -3.27 5.84 7.16
N GLY A 267 -3.35 6.35 8.39
CA GLY A 267 -3.05 7.76 8.66
C GLY A 267 -1.63 8.13 8.25
N ASN A 268 -0.60 7.42 8.74
CA ASN A 268 0.78 7.81 8.45
C ASN A 268 1.17 7.53 7.00
N SER A 269 0.83 6.35 6.47
CA SER A 269 1.19 6.02 5.08
C SER A 269 0.54 6.96 4.06
N LEU A 270 -0.73 7.35 4.26
CA LEU A 270 -1.37 8.36 3.40
C LEU A 270 -0.82 9.76 3.62
N ARG A 271 -0.45 10.14 4.85
CA ARG A 271 0.23 11.43 5.08
C ARG A 271 1.56 11.51 4.34
N SER A 272 2.33 10.42 4.34
CA SER A 272 3.58 10.35 3.58
C SER A 272 3.36 10.46 2.07
N ILE A 273 2.34 9.78 1.53
CA ILE A 273 1.98 9.93 0.10
C ILE A 273 1.53 11.36 -0.18
N ILE A 274 0.65 11.94 0.63
CA ILE A 274 0.18 13.31 0.46
C ILE A 274 1.33 14.32 0.55
N MET A 275 2.30 14.11 1.45
CA MET A 275 3.51 14.92 1.53
C MET A 275 4.26 14.93 0.19
N TYR A 276 4.37 13.77 -0.47
CA TYR A 276 4.94 13.68 -1.81
C TYR A 276 4.09 14.37 -2.88
N LEU A 277 2.77 14.15 -2.89
CA LEU A 277 1.85 14.69 -3.90
C LEU A 277 1.78 16.23 -3.86
N ASP A 278 1.71 16.79 -2.66
CA ASP A 278 1.53 18.22 -2.42
C ASP A 278 2.85 18.95 -2.15
N LYS A 279 3.98 18.21 -2.15
CA LYS A 279 5.32 18.73 -1.85
C LYS A 279 5.40 19.43 -0.49
N LEU A 280 4.77 18.83 0.52
CA LEU A 280 4.76 19.35 1.88
C LEU A 280 6.13 19.20 2.53
N THR A 281 6.48 20.16 3.37
CA THR A 281 7.62 20.09 4.28
C THR A 281 7.36 19.11 5.44
N SER A 282 8.42 18.76 6.17
CA SER A 282 8.29 17.90 7.36
C SER A 282 7.42 18.55 8.44
N GLN A 283 7.39 19.88 8.57
CA GLN A 283 6.52 20.57 9.53
C GLN A 283 5.05 20.54 9.10
N GLU A 284 4.78 20.76 7.81
CA GLU A 284 3.42 20.74 7.27
C GLU A 284 2.77 19.36 7.37
N VAL A 285 3.50 18.28 7.07
CA VAL A 285 2.95 16.91 7.16
C VAL A 285 2.61 16.50 8.59
N ILE A 286 3.33 17.02 9.59
CA ILE A 286 3.05 16.74 11.01
C ILE A 286 1.69 17.30 11.42
N SER A 287 1.36 18.49 10.91
CA SER A 287 0.09 19.18 11.12
C SER A 287 -1.08 18.60 10.32
N LEU A 288 -0.79 17.85 9.25
CA LEU A 288 -1.81 17.23 8.41
C LEU A 288 -2.58 16.17 9.20
N GLU A 289 -3.91 16.33 9.28
CA GLU A 289 -4.82 15.36 9.88
C GLU A 289 -5.75 14.76 8.83
N LEU A 290 -5.85 13.43 8.84
CA LEU A 290 -6.75 12.68 7.96
C LEU A 290 -7.85 12.04 8.80
N SER A 291 -9.09 12.42 8.55
CA SER A 291 -10.25 11.78 9.19
C SER A 291 -10.44 10.34 8.69
N THR A 292 -10.96 9.45 9.53
CA THR A 292 -11.28 8.06 9.14
C THR A 292 -12.45 8.04 8.17
N GLY A 293 -12.39 7.19 7.14
CA GLY A 293 -13.47 7.01 6.17
C GLY A 293 -13.83 8.24 5.32
N ILE A 294 -13.05 9.31 5.35
CA ILE A 294 -13.27 10.47 4.47
C ILE A 294 -12.37 10.32 3.24
N PRO A 295 -12.93 10.12 2.03
CA PRO A 295 -12.14 10.02 0.82
C PRO A 295 -11.53 11.38 0.44
N MET A 296 -10.35 11.37 -0.15
CA MET A 296 -9.68 12.55 -0.70
C MET A 296 -9.42 12.32 -2.19
N LEU A 297 -9.92 13.22 -3.03
CA LEU A 297 -9.79 13.13 -4.48
C LEU A 297 -8.63 14.00 -4.98
N TYR A 298 -7.83 13.40 -5.84
CA TYR A 298 -6.82 14.05 -6.66
C TYR A 298 -7.14 13.85 -8.15
N ILE A 299 -6.91 14.88 -8.94
CA ILE A 299 -6.86 14.77 -10.40
C ILE A 299 -5.39 14.76 -10.80
N PHE A 300 -4.95 13.68 -11.42
CA PHE A 300 -3.64 13.56 -12.02
C PHE A 300 -3.73 13.98 -13.49
N LYS A 301 -2.95 14.98 -13.91
CA LYS A 301 -2.90 15.46 -15.28
C LYS A 301 -1.51 15.97 -15.61
N GLU A 302 -0.92 15.48 -16.70
CA GLU A 302 0.39 15.93 -17.21
C GLU A 302 1.50 15.86 -16.14
N GLY A 303 1.54 14.78 -15.35
CA GLY A 303 2.54 14.61 -14.29
C GLY A 303 2.31 15.46 -13.04
N ARG A 304 1.15 16.14 -12.93
CA ARG A 304 0.80 16.98 -11.78
C ARG A 304 -0.42 16.44 -11.07
N PHE A 305 -0.39 16.51 -9.74
CA PHE A 305 -1.51 16.16 -8.87
C PHE A 305 -2.22 17.43 -8.42
N VAL A 306 -3.54 17.48 -8.62
CA VAL A 306 -4.39 18.59 -8.20
C VAL A 306 -5.38 18.08 -7.17
N ARG A 307 -5.20 18.47 -5.90
CA ARG A 307 -6.11 18.12 -4.80
C ARG A 307 -7.48 18.78 -5.03
N ARG A 308 -8.56 18.00 -4.94
CA ARG A 308 -9.96 18.46 -5.05
C ARG A 308 -10.74 18.40 -3.74
N GLY A 309 -10.17 17.78 -2.70
CA GLY A 309 -10.81 17.61 -1.40
C GLY A 309 -11.69 16.35 -1.35
N SER A 310 -12.57 16.25 -0.35
CA SER A 310 -13.52 15.14 -0.25
C SER A 310 -14.69 15.36 -1.20
N PRO A 311 -15.05 14.35 -2.02
CA PRO A 311 -16.35 14.31 -2.66
C PRO A 311 -17.49 14.48 -1.63
N ILE A 312 -18.46 15.31 -1.97
CA ILE A 312 -19.65 15.63 -1.15
C ILE A 312 -20.75 14.55 -1.31
N GLY A 313 -20.49 13.52 -2.12
CA GLY A 313 -21.41 12.42 -2.39
C GLY A 313 -22.47 12.69 -3.45
N PRO A 314 -23.35 11.71 -3.69
CA PRO A 314 -24.12 11.64 -4.94
C PRO A 314 -25.31 12.60 -4.95
N THR A 315 -25.77 13.05 -3.77
CA THR A 315 -26.95 13.91 -3.58
C THR A 315 -26.65 15.40 -3.69
N GLU A 316 -25.39 15.83 -3.74
CA GLU A 316 -25.02 17.24 -3.86
C GLU A 316 -24.27 17.53 -5.17
N ALA A 317 -24.61 18.64 -5.82
CA ALA A 317 -24.15 18.98 -7.18
C ALA A 317 -22.64 19.32 -7.28
N GLY A 318 -21.89 19.32 -6.17
CA GLY A 318 -20.53 19.89 -6.11
C GLY A 318 -19.39 19.05 -6.70
N VAL A 319 -19.54 17.73 -6.81
CA VAL A 319 -18.41 16.82 -7.10
C VAL A 319 -18.06 16.69 -8.59
N TYR A 320 -18.95 17.07 -9.50
CA TYR A 320 -18.81 16.71 -10.93
C TYR A 320 -18.30 17.86 -11.79
N ALA A 321 -17.99 19.00 -11.16
CA ALA A 321 -17.38 20.15 -11.79
C ALA A 321 -15.85 20.05 -11.92
N TYR A 322 -15.21 18.99 -11.40
CA TYR A 322 -13.74 18.95 -11.37
C TYR A 322 -13.10 18.81 -12.74
N THR A 323 -13.68 18.01 -13.65
CA THR A 323 -13.21 17.81 -15.02
C THR A 323 -14.34 17.40 -15.97
N ARG A 324 -14.20 17.70 -17.27
CA ARG A 324 -15.15 17.27 -18.32
C ARG A 324 -15.26 15.73 -18.41
N ARG A 325 -14.16 15.01 -18.16
CA ARG A 325 -14.13 13.53 -18.21
C ARG A 325 -15.03 12.93 -17.12
N LEU A 326 -14.96 13.45 -15.89
CA LEU A 326 -15.80 12.98 -14.78
C LEU A 326 -17.28 13.33 -14.99
N ALA A 327 -17.58 14.52 -15.50
CA ALA A 327 -18.95 14.91 -15.85
C ALA A 327 -19.57 13.96 -16.89
N LEU A 328 -18.85 13.65 -17.97
CA LEU A 328 -19.29 12.69 -19.00
C LEU A 328 -19.43 11.26 -18.47
N TYR A 329 -18.57 10.84 -17.54
CA TYR A 329 -18.69 9.52 -16.92
C TYR A 329 -19.96 9.42 -16.07
N ARG A 330 -20.26 10.46 -15.26
CA ARG A 330 -21.51 10.53 -14.49
C ARG A 330 -22.72 10.49 -15.39
N GLN A 331 -22.75 11.30 -16.45
CA GLN A 331 -23.88 11.33 -17.39
C GLN A 331 -24.16 9.93 -17.93
N ARG A 332 -23.12 9.19 -18.37
CA ARG A 332 -23.28 7.80 -18.81
C ARG A 332 -23.80 6.87 -17.71
N LEU A 333 -23.38 7.06 -16.45
CA LEU A 333 -23.95 6.31 -15.33
C LEU A 333 -25.42 6.65 -15.11
N ASP A 334 -25.81 7.91 -15.23
CA ASP A 334 -27.20 8.35 -15.10
C ASP A 334 -28.06 7.71 -16.21
N ASP A 335 -27.59 7.73 -17.46
CA ASP A 335 -28.27 7.11 -18.60
C ASP A 335 -28.41 5.58 -18.48
N MET A 336 -27.49 4.91 -17.76
CA MET A 336 -27.55 3.45 -17.53
C MET A 336 -28.59 3.01 -16.50
N PHE A 337 -29.05 3.92 -15.63
CA PHE A 337 -29.95 3.62 -14.52
C PHE A 337 -31.28 4.40 -14.57
N GLN A 338 -31.53 5.11 -15.68
CA GLN A 338 -32.86 5.55 -16.12
C GLN A 338 -33.53 4.41 -16.87
#